data_AF-A0A7S9Q9V2-F1
#
_entry.id   AF-A0A7S9Q9V2-F1
#
_cell.length_a   1.000
_cell.length_b   1.000
_cell.length_c   1.000
_cell.angle_alpha   90.00
_cell.angle_beta   90.00
_cell.angle_gamma   90.00
#
_symmetry.space_group_name_H-M   'P 1'
#
loop_
_entity.id
_entity.type
_entity.pdbx_description
1 polymer ?
#
loop_
_entity_poly.entity_id
_entity_poly.type
_entity_poly.pdbx_seq_one_letter_code
_entity_poly.pdbx_strand_id
1 'polypeptide(L)'
;MSKSKAHYGARDNRVFAIGEVRGSDRFIEIENFEEAMEAFNAQKDLVVEDGLLVIRESRALQMQEVRRVRDDLLARSDVMKLTLDDQAEISGVENKHVRQGLAAYRQALRDVTLQDPFAVNWPTLETNDE
;
A
#
# COMPACT_ATOMS: atom_id res chain seq x y z
N MET A 1 -19.46 28.34 -13.56
CA MET A 1 -18.84 27.06 -13.17
C MET A 1 -19.97 26.04 -13.03
N SER A 2 -19.88 24.90 -13.71
CA SER A 2 -20.90 23.84 -13.59
C SER A 2 -20.67 23.12 -12.27
N LYS A 3 -21.63 23.21 -11.34
CA LYS A 3 -21.61 22.37 -10.15
C LYS A 3 -21.83 20.93 -10.57
N SER A 4 -21.01 20.03 -10.07
CA SER A 4 -21.17 18.59 -10.28
C SER A 4 -21.66 17.92 -9.00
N LYS A 5 -22.19 16.71 -9.10
CA LYS A 5 -22.66 15.95 -7.94
C LYS A 5 -21.65 14.86 -7.58
N ALA A 6 -21.34 14.73 -6.30
CA ALA A 6 -20.64 13.56 -5.76
C ALA A 6 -21.65 12.70 -5.01
N HIS A 7 -21.87 11.49 -5.49
CA HIS A 7 -22.82 10.53 -4.93
C HIS A 7 -22.09 9.59 -3.96
N TYR A 8 -22.65 9.40 -2.76
CA TYR A 8 -21.97 8.73 -1.67
C TYR A 8 -22.84 7.73 -0.90
N GLY A 9 -22.19 6.70 -0.36
CA GLY A 9 -22.82 5.61 0.37
C GLY A 9 -23.42 6.05 1.70
N ALA A 10 -24.57 5.49 2.07
CA ALA A 10 -25.24 5.83 3.33
C ALA A 10 -24.50 5.29 4.57
N ARG A 11 -23.67 4.25 4.42
CA ARG A 11 -23.03 3.54 5.53
C ARG A 11 -21.67 4.12 5.92
N ASP A 12 -20.90 4.54 4.93
CA ASP A 12 -19.48 4.90 5.06
C ASP A 12 -19.17 6.30 4.53
N ASN A 13 -20.19 6.99 4.01
CA ASN A 13 -20.09 8.28 3.33
C ASN A 13 -19.06 8.31 2.20
N ARG A 14 -18.66 7.15 1.67
CA ARG A 14 -17.69 7.07 0.57
C ARG A 14 -18.35 7.41 -0.74
N VAL A 15 -17.70 8.25 -1.53
CA VAL A 15 -18.12 8.60 -2.87
C VAL A 15 -17.93 7.39 -3.77
N PHE A 16 -19.00 6.98 -4.46
CA PHE A 16 -18.97 5.87 -5.42
C PHE A 16 -19.16 6.33 -6.87
N ALA A 17 -19.59 7.58 -7.08
CA ALA A 17 -19.75 8.16 -8.41
C ALA A 17 -19.70 9.69 -8.38
N ILE A 18 -19.24 10.28 -9.47
CA ILE A 18 -19.23 11.73 -9.69
C ILE A 18 -19.94 12.01 -11.03
N GLY A 19 -20.86 12.97 -11.04
CA GLY A 19 -21.71 13.30 -12.19
C GLY A 19 -23.18 13.01 -11.91
N GLU A 20 -23.99 12.88 -12.95
CA GLU A 20 -25.42 12.55 -12.80
C GLU A 20 -25.64 11.05 -12.72
N VAL A 21 -26.19 10.57 -11.60
CA VAL A 21 -26.52 9.16 -11.39
C VAL A 21 -28.03 8.99 -11.20
N ARG A 22 -28.65 8.18 -12.07
CA ARG A 22 -30.07 7.85 -11.98
C ARG A 22 -30.34 6.98 -10.74
N GLY A 23 -31.36 7.35 -9.98
CA GLY A 23 -31.80 6.58 -8.80
C GLY A 23 -30.96 6.80 -7.54
N SER A 24 -30.02 7.74 -7.55
CA SER A 24 -29.32 8.17 -6.34
C SER A 24 -29.87 9.52 -5.86
N ASP A 25 -30.39 9.52 -4.63
CA ASP A 25 -30.91 10.69 -3.91
C ASP A 25 -29.87 11.32 -2.97
N ARG A 26 -28.83 10.56 -2.60
CA ARG A 26 -27.76 10.99 -1.70
C ARG A 26 -26.55 11.51 -2.47
N PHE A 27 -26.42 12.83 -2.52
CA PHE A 27 -25.28 13.51 -3.13
C PHE A 27 -24.96 14.85 -2.45
N ILE A 28 -23.76 15.37 -2.69
CA ILE A 28 -23.40 16.76 -2.42
C ILE A 28 -23.07 17.46 -3.74
N GLU A 29 -23.34 18.75 -3.82
CA GLU A 29 -22.82 19.57 -4.91
C GLU A 29 -21.36 19.91 -4.64
N ILE A 30 -20.51 19.72 -5.64
CA ILE A 30 -19.09 20.05 -5.58
C ILE A 30 -18.78 21.11 -6.64
N GLU A 31 -17.96 22.08 -6.25
CA GLU A 31 -17.54 23.17 -7.14
C GLU A 31 -16.33 22.76 -7.99
N ASN A 32 -15.41 21.98 -7.43
CA ASN A 32 -14.17 21.59 -8.10
C ASN A 32 -14.27 20.17 -8.71
N PHE A 33 -15.04 20.05 -9.80
CA PHE A 33 -15.28 18.76 -10.45
C PHE A 33 -14.00 18.08 -10.97
N GLU A 34 -13.07 18.85 -11.55
CA GLU A 34 -11.84 18.30 -12.14
C GLU A 34 -10.97 17.62 -11.09
N GLU A 35 -10.73 18.29 -9.96
CA GLU A 35 -9.97 17.74 -8.84
C GLU A 35 -10.63 16.48 -8.26
N ALA A 36 -11.95 16.51 -8.05
CA ALA A 36 -12.67 15.35 -7.54
C ALA A 36 -12.61 14.16 -8.51
N MET A 37 -12.74 14.42 -9.82
CA MET A 37 -12.67 13.38 -10.85
C MET A 37 -11.25 12.81 -10.99
N GLU A 38 -10.21 13.65 -10.92
CA GLU A 38 -8.82 13.21 -10.91
C GLU A 38 -8.54 12.31 -9.70
N ALA A 39 -8.95 12.73 -8.51
CA ALA A 39 -8.80 11.95 -7.29
C ALA A 39 -9.56 10.61 -7.35
N PHE A 40 -10.79 10.61 -7.88
CA PHE A 40 -11.59 9.41 -8.04
C PHE A 40 -10.94 8.42 -9.02
N ASN A 41 -10.43 8.92 -10.15
CA ASN A 41 -9.71 8.11 -11.14
C ASN A 41 -8.39 7.58 -10.59
N ALA A 42 -7.71 8.35 -9.73
CA ALA A 42 -6.55 7.92 -8.97
C ALA A 42 -6.90 6.96 -7.81
N GLN A 43 -8.17 6.57 -7.68
CA GLN A 43 -8.68 5.65 -6.66
C GLN A 43 -8.39 6.13 -5.21
N LYS A 44 -8.31 7.46 -5.01
CA LYS A 44 -8.22 8.05 -3.68
C LYS A 44 -9.49 7.77 -2.86
N ASP A 45 -9.37 7.89 -1.55
CA ASP A 45 -10.52 7.80 -0.66
C ASP A 45 -11.26 9.15 -0.68
N LEU A 46 -12.38 9.19 -1.38
CA LEU A 46 -13.30 10.34 -1.40
C LEU A 46 -14.43 10.08 -0.41
N VAL A 47 -14.58 10.93 0.60
CA VAL A 47 -15.58 10.80 1.67
C VAL A 47 -16.32 12.11 1.85
N VAL A 48 -17.60 12.05 2.15
CA VAL A 48 -18.38 13.22 2.57
C VAL A 48 -18.37 13.32 4.09
N GLU A 49 -17.79 14.40 4.62
CA GLU A 49 -17.73 14.70 6.05
C GLU A 49 -18.27 16.10 6.29
N ASP A 50 -19.22 16.25 7.21
CA ASP A 50 -19.88 17.53 7.52
C ASP A 50 -20.42 18.29 6.30
N GLY A 51 -20.88 17.53 5.29
CA GLY A 51 -21.42 18.07 4.05
C GLY A 51 -20.37 18.52 3.01
N LEU A 52 -19.08 18.28 3.28
CA LEU A 52 -17.97 18.64 2.42
C LEU A 52 -17.31 17.39 1.81
N LEU A 53 -16.83 17.51 0.58
CA LEU A 53 -16.00 16.48 -0.04
C LEU A 53 -14.59 16.55 0.59
N VAL A 54 -14.16 15.44 1.18
CA VAL A 54 -12.81 15.25 1.71
C VAL A 54 -12.10 14.20 0.86
N ILE A 55 -10.96 14.56 0.29
CA ILE A 55 -10.12 13.68 -0.53
C ILE A 55 -8.91 13.26 0.30
N ARG A 56 -8.65 11.96 0.40
CA ARG A 56 -7.52 11.38 1.13
C ARG A 56 -6.83 10.33 0.29
N GLU A 57 -5.54 10.11 0.54
CA GLU A 57 -4.87 8.95 -0.04
C GLU A 57 -5.55 7.65 0.42
N SER A 58 -5.70 6.69 -0.51
CA SER A 58 -6.35 5.44 -0.15
C SER A 58 -5.41 4.56 0.64
N ARG A 59 -5.72 4.37 1.93
CA ARG A 59 -4.97 3.48 2.80
C ARG A 59 -4.93 2.04 2.25
N ALA A 60 -5.99 1.62 1.57
CA ALA A 60 -6.07 0.29 0.98
C ALA A 60 -5.08 0.13 -0.18
N LEU A 61 -5.01 1.10 -1.09
CA LEU A 61 -4.04 1.11 -2.18
C LEU A 61 -2.61 1.24 -1.68
N GLN A 62 -2.39 2.12 -0.71
CA GLN A 62 -1.08 2.25 -0.10
C GLN A 62 -0.63 0.92 0.54
N MET A 63 -1.52 0.22 1.24
CA MET A 63 -1.21 -1.10 1.80
C MET A 63 -0.97 -2.16 0.70
N GLN A 64 -1.66 -2.07 -0.45
CA GLN A 64 -1.40 -2.93 -1.59
C GLN A 64 0.01 -2.71 -2.15
N GLU A 65 0.45 -1.45 -2.27
CA GLU A 65 1.79 -1.12 -2.72
C GLU A 65 2.86 -1.59 -1.73
N VAL A 66 2.62 -1.42 -0.43
CA VAL A 66 3.49 -1.98 0.63
C VAL A 66 3.62 -3.49 0.49
N ARG A 67 2.53 -4.22 0.26
CA ARG A 67 2.60 -5.69 0.04
C ARG A 67 3.40 -6.02 -1.21
N ARG A 68 3.20 -5.27 -2.31
CA ARG A 68 3.94 -5.48 -3.56
C ARG A 68 5.44 -5.33 -3.37
N VAL A 69 5.88 -4.26 -2.71
CA VAL A 69 7.30 -4.00 -2.42
C VAL A 69 7.88 -5.05 -1.48
N ARG A 70 7.15 -5.42 -0.42
CA ARG A 70 7.54 -6.49 0.49
C ARG A 70 7.78 -7.80 -0.26
N ASP A 71 6.85 -8.18 -1.13
CA ASP A 71 6.90 -9.45 -1.85
C ASP A 71 8.08 -9.49 -2.83
N ASP A 72 8.42 -8.37 -3.46
CA ASP A 72 9.64 -8.24 -4.27
C ASP A 72 10.92 -8.41 -3.44
N LEU A 73 11.01 -7.79 -2.25
CA LEU A 73 12.15 -7.95 -1.35
C LEU A 73 12.26 -9.38 -0.78
N LEU A 74 11.12 -10.04 -0.51
CA LEU A 74 11.09 -11.44 -0.12
C LEU A 74 11.58 -12.34 -1.26
N ALA A 75 11.17 -12.09 -2.51
CA ALA A 75 11.63 -12.85 -3.66
C ALA A 75 13.15 -12.68 -3.89
N ARG A 76 13.69 -11.46 -3.77
CA ARG A 76 15.14 -11.21 -3.85
C ARG A 76 15.92 -11.95 -2.76
N SER A 77 15.39 -11.97 -1.53
CA SER A 77 16.03 -12.70 -0.43
C SER A 77 15.89 -14.22 -0.53
N ASP A 78 14.96 -14.76 -1.34
CA ASP A 78 14.95 -16.19 -1.67
C ASP A 78 16.18 -16.59 -2.49
N VAL A 79 16.62 -15.72 -3.42
CA VAL A 79 17.86 -15.95 -4.19
C VAL A 79 19.07 -16.01 -3.24
N MET A 80 19.16 -15.08 -2.28
CA MET A 80 20.24 -15.10 -1.29
C MET A 80 20.24 -16.37 -0.44
N LYS A 81 19.05 -16.87 -0.08
CA LYS A 81 18.92 -18.13 0.66
C LYS A 81 19.48 -19.30 -0.15
N LEU A 82 19.12 -19.40 -1.43
CA LEU A 82 19.65 -20.44 -2.32
C LEU A 82 21.17 -20.32 -2.47
N THR A 83 21.71 -19.11 -2.64
CA THR A 83 23.17 -18.91 -2.69
C THR A 83 23.87 -19.39 -1.43
N LEU A 84 23.29 -19.16 -0.24
CA LEU A 84 23.86 -19.67 1.02
C LEU A 84 23.75 -21.20 1.14
N ASP A 85 22.70 -21.79 0.57
CA ASP A 85 22.53 -23.25 0.51
C ASP A 85 23.61 -23.87 -0.39
N ASP A 86 23.80 -23.33 -1.59
CA ASP A 86 24.84 -23.77 -2.53
C ASP A 86 26.25 -23.61 -1.94
N GLN A 87 26.54 -22.47 -1.30
CA GLN A 87 27.84 -22.24 -0.65
C GLN A 87 28.13 -23.24 0.47
N ALA A 88 27.12 -23.59 1.26
CA ALA A 88 27.27 -24.58 2.32
C ALA A 88 27.50 -25.98 1.74
N GLU A 89 26.82 -26.33 0.65
CA GLU A 89 27.02 -27.60 -0.06
C GLU A 89 28.42 -27.69 -0.68
N ILE A 90 28.92 -26.60 -1.28
CA ILE A 90 30.26 -26.53 -1.88
C ILE A 90 31.37 -26.58 -0.82
N SER A 91 31.25 -25.79 0.24
CA SER A 91 32.32 -25.62 1.24
C SER A 91 32.25 -26.65 2.37
N GLY A 92 31.11 -27.32 2.56
CA GLY A 92 30.83 -28.16 3.72
C GLY A 92 30.63 -27.38 5.03
N VAL A 93 30.63 -26.05 5.00
CA VAL A 93 30.55 -25.18 6.18
C VAL A 93 29.33 -24.27 6.08
N GLU A 94 28.53 -24.26 7.15
CA GLU A 94 27.34 -23.40 7.23
C GLU A 94 27.65 -22.07 7.94
N ASN A 95 27.44 -20.94 7.27
CA ASN A 95 27.49 -19.63 7.90
C ASN A 95 26.16 -19.31 8.62
N LYS A 96 26.03 -19.80 9.84
CA LYS A 96 24.82 -19.65 10.67
C LYS A 96 24.47 -18.19 10.98
N HIS A 97 25.47 -17.32 11.14
CA HIS A 97 25.23 -15.92 11.46
C HIS A 97 24.50 -15.20 10.31
N VAL A 98 25.00 -15.35 9.08
CA VAL A 98 24.36 -14.75 7.89
C VAL A 98 22.97 -15.33 7.65
N ARG A 99 22.77 -16.63 7.86
CA ARG A 99 21.44 -17.28 7.76
C ARG A 99 20.43 -16.73 8.77
N GLN A 100 20.87 -16.51 10.01
CA GLN A 100 20.03 -15.89 11.05
C GLN A 100 19.69 -14.44 10.71
N GLY A 101 20.66 -13.66 10.23
CA GLY A 101 20.42 -12.30 9.75
C GLY A 101 19.40 -12.25 8.61
N LEU A 102 19.55 -13.12 7.61
CA LEU A 102 18.60 -13.23 6.49
C LEU A 102 17.20 -13.65 6.97
N ALA A 103 17.11 -14.58 7.92
CA ALA A 103 15.84 -15.00 8.49
C ALA A 103 15.16 -13.87 9.27
N ALA A 104 15.90 -13.13 10.09
CA ALA A 104 15.41 -11.96 10.83
C ALA A 104 14.93 -10.86 9.88
N TYR A 105 15.71 -10.54 8.85
CA TYR A 105 15.34 -9.59 7.80
C TYR A 105 14.02 -9.99 7.10
N ARG A 106 13.89 -11.25 6.69
CA ARG A 106 12.67 -11.77 6.05
C ARG A 106 11.47 -11.71 6.98
N GLN A 107 11.65 -11.94 8.28
CA GLN A 107 10.57 -11.79 9.24
C GLN A 107 10.16 -10.32 9.39
N ALA A 108 11.13 -9.41 9.54
CA ALA A 108 10.87 -7.97 9.60
C ALA A 108 10.13 -7.47 8.34
N LEU A 109 10.46 -7.99 7.16
CA LEU A 109 9.70 -7.72 5.93
C LEU A 109 8.24 -8.15 6.04
N ARG A 110 7.93 -9.30 6.62
CA ARG A 110 6.52 -9.73 6.81
C ARG A 110 5.77 -8.79 7.75
N ASP A 111 6.46 -8.32 8.77
CA ASP A 111 5.90 -7.48 9.82
C ASP A 111 5.62 -6.03 9.36
N VAL A 112 6.18 -5.57 8.22
CA VAL A 112 5.88 -4.23 7.67
C VAL A 112 4.39 -3.99 7.42
N THR A 113 3.62 -5.05 7.19
CA THR A 113 2.16 -4.94 6.97
C THR A 113 1.36 -4.68 8.25
N LEU A 114 2.00 -4.76 9.41
CA LEU A 114 1.43 -4.37 10.70
C LEU A 114 1.61 -2.87 10.98
N GLN A 115 2.47 -2.18 10.21
CA GLN A 115 2.74 -0.76 10.36
C GLN A 115 1.68 0.11 9.66
N ASP A 116 1.75 1.42 9.88
CA ASP A 116 1.01 2.38 9.07
C ASP A 116 1.55 2.36 7.63
N PRO A 117 0.72 2.07 6.61
CA PRO A 117 1.16 1.99 5.22
C PRO A 117 1.71 3.33 4.68
N PHE A 118 1.41 4.46 5.31
CA PHE A 118 1.97 5.77 4.95
C PHE A 118 3.31 6.08 5.63
N ALA A 119 3.73 5.29 6.62
CA ALA A 119 4.94 5.50 7.40
C ALA A 119 5.67 4.18 7.67
N VAL A 120 5.85 3.37 6.62
CA VAL A 120 6.53 2.08 6.72
C VAL A 120 8.04 2.27 6.90
N ASN A 121 8.56 1.73 8.00
CA ASN A 121 9.99 1.57 8.20
C ASN A 121 10.43 0.25 7.56
N TRP A 122 11.11 0.36 6.41
CA TRP A 122 11.62 -0.79 5.68
C TRP A 122 12.88 -1.33 6.36
N PRO A 123 12.94 -2.63 6.71
CA PRO A 123 14.15 -3.21 7.24
C PRO A 123 15.23 -3.21 6.16
N THR A 124 16.48 -3.12 6.59
CA THR A 124 17.66 -3.28 5.75
C THR A 124 18.36 -4.58 6.14
N LEU A 125 18.84 -5.32 5.14
CA LEU A 125 19.74 -6.44 5.39
C LEU A 125 21.14 -5.83 5.49
N GLU A 126 21.74 -5.86 6.68
CA GLU A 126 23.17 -5.60 6.81
C GLU A 126 23.91 -6.75 6.15
N THR A 127 24.27 -6.57 4.88
CA THR A 127 25.30 -7.38 4.24
C THR A 127 26.61 -6.80 4.74
N ASN A 128 27.27 -7.48 5.69
CA ASN A 128 28.65 -7.14 6.01
C ASN A 128 29.48 -7.32 4.73
N ASP A 129 29.78 -6.21 4.07
CA ASP A 129 30.88 -6.10 3.12
C ASP A 129 32.18 -6.05 3.94
N GLU A 130 32.59 -7.20 4.48
CA GLU A 130 33.95 -7.45 5.00
C GLU A 130 34.45 -8.83 4.57
#